data_AF-A0A6M2E917-F1
#
_entry.id   AF-A0A6M2E917-F1
#
_cell.length_a   1.000
_cell.length_b   1.000
_cell.length_c   1.000
_cell.angle_alpha   90.00
_cell.angle_beta   90.00
_cell.angle_gamma   90.00
#
_symmetry.space_group_name_H-M   'P 1'
#
loop_
_entity.id
_entity.type
_entity.pdbx_description
1 polymer ?
#
loop_
_entity_poly.entity_id
_entity_poly.type
_entity_poly.pdbx_seq_one_letter_code
_entity_poly.pdbx_strand_id
1 'polypeptide(L)'
;MAHSFLCVVIAMAFHCIEGQLVCTPSDVIAHKLEDAPDAWKLMEESHESFHLVYHSRNHTFPRAFPCLHTKRTDLVRTRRQATYQYAYTDGNRVITHEKLVNLDKKDKAYPRDNEFSINLNSEGEEKLQDFQLIYTDYSHCALFWSWNLGAYATDLWYSTTAAYAFCLAESLRRSFKVDARV
;
A
#
# COMPACT_ATOMS: atom_id res chain seq x y z
N MET A 1 28.63 44.27 15.96
CA MET A 1 27.60 43.30 16.40
C MET A 1 26.82 42.75 15.21
N ALA A 2 27.52 42.21 14.19
CA ALA A 2 26.88 41.67 12.97
C ALA A 2 27.34 40.25 12.61
N HIS A 3 28.42 39.76 13.24
CA HIS A 3 28.96 38.43 12.95
C HIS A 3 28.32 37.29 13.76
N SER A 4 27.67 37.59 14.88
CA SER A 4 27.05 36.56 15.74
C SER A 4 25.66 36.11 15.27
N PHE A 5 24.96 36.91 14.45
CA PHE A 5 23.65 36.55 13.91
C PHE A 5 23.74 35.64 12.68
N LEU A 6 24.86 35.65 11.96
CA LEU A 6 25.02 34.84 10.75
C LEU A 6 25.20 33.34 11.07
N CYS A 7 25.84 33.00 12.19
CA CYS A 7 26.06 31.61 12.59
C CYS A 7 24.78 30.90 13.06
N VAL A 8 23.83 31.62 13.67
CA VAL A 8 22.59 31.01 14.19
C VAL A 8 21.62 30.66 13.06
N VAL A 9 21.56 31.48 12.00
CA VAL A 9 20.69 31.22 10.84
C VAL A 9 21.22 30.05 10.00
N ILE A 10 22.54 29.93 9.87
CA ILE A 10 23.17 28.78 9.19
C ILE A 10 22.93 27.50 10.00
N ALA A 11 23.07 27.54 11.33
CA ALA A 11 22.77 26.37 12.16
C ALA A 11 21.32 25.89 11.95
N MET A 12 20.32 26.78 11.98
CA MET A 12 18.90 26.42 11.80
C MET A 12 18.55 25.85 10.41
N ALA A 13 19.32 26.17 9.37
CA ALA A 13 19.12 25.61 8.03
C ALA A 13 19.72 24.19 7.87
N PHE A 14 20.64 23.79 8.75
CA PHE A 14 21.32 22.49 8.75
C PHE A 14 20.96 21.62 9.96
N HIS A 15 19.87 21.93 10.69
CA HIS A 15 19.28 20.94 11.59
C HIS A 15 18.49 19.93 10.75
N CYS A 16 19.24 19.09 10.01
CA CYS A 16 18.80 17.74 9.73
C CYS A 16 18.27 17.17 11.05
N ILE A 17 17.05 16.65 11.01
CA ILE A 17 16.46 15.95 12.15
C ILE A 17 17.48 14.90 12.59
N GLU A 18 17.99 15.03 13.81
CA GLU A 18 19.04 14.18 14.37
C GLU A 18 18.71 12.70 14.12
N GLY A 19 19.56 12.05 13.31
CA GLY A 19 19.57 10.60 13.15
C GLY A 19 19.47 10.06 11.73
N GLN A 20 18.92 10.78 10.76
CA GLN A 20 18.88 10.35 9.36
C GLN A 20 19.09 11.52 8.40
N LEU A 21 20.00 11.35 7.44
CA LEU A 21 20.43 12.34 6.46
C LEU A 21 19.32 12.58 5.41
N VAL A 22 18.21 13.20 5.81
CA VAL A 22 17.02 13.31 4.97
C VAL A 22 16.48 14.73 4.98
N CYS A 23 16.54 15.40 3.83
CA CYS A 23 16.25 16.83 3.70
C CYS A 23 14.80 17.10 3.24
N THR A 24 14.13 16.10 2.67
CA THR A 24 12.73 16.22 2.22
C THR A 24 11.92 14.93 2.47
N PRO A 25 10.58 15.01 2.58
CA PRO A 25 9.73 13.81 2.58
C PRO A 25 9.94 12.91 1.36
N SER A 26 10.31 13.49 0.22
CA SER A 26 10.69 12.76 -0.98
C SER A 26 11.97 11.94 -0.80
N ASP A 27 12.96 12.45 -0.07
CA ASP A 27 14.19 11.71 0.24
C ASP A 27 13.93 10.54 1.19
N VAL A 28 12.98 10.68 2.13
CA VAL A 28 12.53 9.57 3.00
C VAL A 28 11.93 8.46 2.14
N ILE A 29 11.04 8.83 1.21
CA ILE A 29 10.37 7.87 0.32
C ILE A 29 11.39 7.25 -0.64
N ALA A 30 12.28 8.04 -1.24
CA ALA A 30 13.33 7.55 -2.14
C ALA A 30 14.24 6.54 -1.43
N HIS A 31 14.77 6.86 -0.24
CA HIS A 31 15.59 5.94 0.54
C HIS A 31 14.81 4.67 0.93
N LYS A 32 13.52 4.78 1.24
CA LYS A 32 12.69 3.60 1.55
C LYS A 32 12.32 2.77 0.31
N LEU A 33 12.38 3.35 -0.87
CA LEU A 33 12.16 2.66 -2.15
C LEU A 33 13.43 1.96 -2.67
N GLU A 34 14.62 2.31 -2.17
CA GLU A 34 15.87 1.60 -2.47
C GLU A 34 15.86 0.17 -1.92
N ASP A 35 15.27 -0.03 -0.74
CA ASP A 35 15.09 -1.35 -0.15
C ASP A 35 13.75 -1.96 -0.58
N ALA A 36 13.81 -2.98 -1.44
CA ALA A 36 12.64 -3.73 -1.82
C ALA A 36 11.88 -4.28 -0.59
N PRO A 37 10.57 -4.02 -0.47
CA PRO A 37 9.78 -4.48 0.64
C PRO A 37 9.57 -6.01 0.59
N ASP A 38 9.36 -6.60 1.76
CA ASP A 38 9.14 -8.02 1.95
C ASP A 38 7.64 -8.29 2.14
N ALA A 39 7.00 -8.80 1.10
CA ALA A 39 5.58 -9.08 1.11
C ALA A 39 5.21 -10.16 2.16
N TRP A 40 6.10 -11.12 2.41
CA TRP A 40 5.89 -12.14 3.43
C TRP A 40 5.93 -11.58 4.83
N LYS A 41 6.89 -10.70 5.11
CA LYS A 41 6.94 -10.00 6.40
C LYS A 41 5.65 -9.20 6.65
N LEU A 42 5.18 -8.44 5.65
CA LEU A 42 3.91 -7.71 5.76
C LEU A 42 2.74 -8.66 6.00
N MET A 43 2.69 -9.79 5.29
CA MET A 43 1.64 -10.80 5.46
C MET A 43 1.67 -11.44 6.85
N GLU A 44 2.85 -11.70 7.42
CA GLU A 44 2.99 -12.28 8.75
C GLU A 44 2.61 -11.31 9.87
N GLU A 45 3.08 -10.07 9.77
CA GLU A 45 2.95 -9.03 10.81
C GLU A 45 1.63 -8.26 10.75
N SER A 46 0.91 -8.29 9.62
CA SER A 46 -0.42 -7.66 9.51
C SER A 46 -1.50 -8.45 10.27
N HIS A 47 -1.87 -7.95 11.44
CA HIS A 47 -2.99 -8.46 12.25
C HIS A 47 -4.23 -7.55 12.20
N GLU A 48 -4.01 -6.28 11.88
CA GLU A 48 -5.02 -5.23 11.89
C GLU A 48 -5.74 -5.08 10.54
N SER A 49 -6.87 -4.38 10.56
CA SER A 49 -7.64 -4.07 9.36
C SER A 49 -7.06 -2.86 8.61
N PHE A 50 -6.68 -3.08 7.35
CA PHE A 50 -6.22 -2.03 6.46
C PHE A 50 -7.39 -1.50 5.62
N HIS A 51 -7.47 -0.18 5.48
CA HIS A 51 -8.49 0.50 4.69
C HIS A 51 -7.86 1.05 3.41
N LEU A 52 -8.58 0.96 2.29
CA LEU A 52 -8.16 1.62 1.06
C LEU A 52 -8.38 3.13 1.21
N VAL A 53 -7.30 3.90 1.07
CA VAL A 53 -7.33 5.36 1.28
C VAL A 53 -6.98 6.15 0.03
N TYR A 54 -6.36 5.49 -0.95
CA TYR A 54 -6.01 6.10 -2.22
C TYR A 54 -6.09 5.07 -3.36
N HIS A 55 -6.68 5.50 -4.47
CA HIS A 55 -6.72 4.78 -5.75
C HIS A 55 -6.42 5.76 -6.87
N SER A 56 -5.36 5.52 -7.65
CA SER A 56 -4.88 6.54 -8.61
C SER A 56 -5.73 6.68 -9.87
N ARG A 57 -6.51 5.66 -10.25
CA ARG A 57 -7.02 5.56 -11.62
C ARG A 57 -8.50 5.84 -11.79
N ASN A 58 -9.31 5.50 -10.79
CA ASN A 58 -10.75 5.50 -10.97
C ASN A 58 -11.44 6.26 -9.84
N HIS A 59 -11.86 7.49 -10.14
CA HIS A 59 -12.67 8.33 -9.26
C HIS A 59 -14.09 7.76 -8.99
N THR A 60 -14.49 6.69 -9.66
CA THR A 60 -15.69 5.91 -9.30
C THR A 60 -15.37 4.72 -8.39
N PHE A 61 -14.12 4.28 -8.27
CA PHE A 61 -13.76 3.13 -7.42
C PHE A 61 -14.15 3.34 -5.95
N PRO A 62 -13.88 4.50 -5.32
CA PRO A 62 -14.35 4.75 -3.95
C PRO A 62 -15.88 4.79 -3.83
N ARG A 63 -16.61 5.03 -4.93
CA ARG A 63 -18.08 5.00 -4.97
C ARG A 63 -18.62 3.59 -5.16
N ALA A 64 -17.91 2.75 -5.92
CA ALA A 64 -18.27 1.34 -6.15
C ALA A 64 -17.95 0.46 -4.93
N PHE A 65 -16.87 0.79 -4.21
CA PHE A 65 -16.41 0.05 -3.03
C PHE A 65 -16.15 1.01 -1.86
N PRO A 66 -17.18 1.68 -1.32
CA PRO A 66 -17.00 2.64 -0.25
C PRO A 66 -16.60 1.91 1.04
N CYS A 67 -15.70 2.53 1.80
CA CYS A 67 -15.14 1.97 3.03
C CYS A 67 -14.49 0.58 2.85
N LEU A 68 -13.94 0.31 1.66
CA LEU A 68 -13.23 -0.93 1.40
C LEU A 68 -12.08 -1.10 2.39
N HIS A 69 -12.10 -2.24 3.08
CA HIS A 69 -11.05 -2.63 3.99
C HIS A 69 -10.77 -4.12 3.84
N THR A 70 -9.61 -4.54 4.33
CA THR A 70 -9.17 -5.92 4.32
C THR A 70 -8.52 -6.30 5.64
N LYS A 71 -8.71 -7.55 6.04
CA LYS A 71 -8.08 -8.14 7.22
C LYS A 71 -7.68 -9.57 6.92
N ARG A 72 -6.49 -9.97 7.34
CA ARG A 72 -6.06 -11.36 7.29
C ARG A 72 -6.88 -12.19 8.29
N THR A 73 -7.50 -13.27 7.83
CA THR A 73 -8.28 -14.20 8.65
C THR A 73 -7.53 -15.51 8.92
N ASP A 74 -6.65 -15.93 8.02
CA ASP A 74 -5.84 -17.14 8.18
C ASP A 74 -4.43 -16.98 7.59
N LEU A 75 -3.46 -17.73 8.11
CA LEU A 75 -2.06 -17.76 7.66
C LEU A 75 -1.54 -19.20 7.59
N VAL A 76 -1.21 -19.65 6.39
CA VAL A 76 -0.57 -20.95 6.14
C VAL A 76 0.94 -20.74 5.92
N ARG A 77 1.70 -20.76 7.02
CA ARG A 77 3.16 -20.52 7.01
C ARG A 77 3.94 -21.48 6.11
N THR A 78 3.54 -22.75 6.05
CA THR A 78 4.23 -23.78 5.26
C THR A 78 4.19 -23.52 3.76
N ARG A 79 3.14 -22.85 3.28
CA ARG A 79 2.97 -22.49 1.86
C ARG A 79 3.21 -21.02 1.58
N ARG A 80 3.45 -20.22 2.62
CA ARG A 80 3.56 -18.75 2.57
C ARG A 80 2.33 -18.11 1.91
N GLN A 81 1.16 -18.53 2.38
CA GLN A 81 -0.15 -18.10 1.89
C GLN A 81 -0.99 -17.56 3.04
N ALA A 82 -1.95 -16.69 2.73
CA ALA A 82 -2.91 -16.19 3.71
C ALA A 82 -4.28 -15.99 3.09
N THR A 83 -5.32 -16.15 3.90
CA THR A 83 -6.68 -15.78 3.52
C THR A 83 -6.96 -14.37 4.03
N TYR A 84 -7.43 -13.51 3.15
CA TYR A 84 -7.85 -12.16 3.47
C TYR A 84 -9.35 -12.01 3.25
N GLN A 85 -10.02 -11.41 4.22
CA GLN A 85 -11.40 -10.97 4.13
C GLN A 85 -11.43 -9.51 3.70
N TYR A 86 -12.01 -9.26 2.53
CA TYR A 86 -12.29 -7.93 2.00
C TYR A 86 -13.74 -7.58 2.29
N ALA A 87 -13.99 -6.38 2.80
CA ALA A 87 -15.33 -5.90 3.06
C ALA A 87 -15.52 -4.44 2.67
N TYR A 88 -16.70 -4.11 2.17
CA TYR A 88 -17.11 -2.75 1.82
C TYR A 88 -18.60 -2.55 2.11
N THR A 89 -19.02 -1.30 2.22
CA THR A 89 -20.43 -0.97 2.46
C THR A 89 -21.18 -0.80 1.15
N ASP A 90 -22.40 -1.31 1.05
CA ASP A 90 -23.32 -1.03 -0.05
C ASP A 90 -24.70 -0.69 0.54
N GLY A 91 -25.02 0.61 0.54
CA GLY A 91 -26.15 1.16 1.29
C GLY A 91 -26.05 0.82 2.79
N ASN A 92 -27.01 0.05 3.29
CA ASN A 92 -27.06 -0.39 4.69
C ASN A 92 -26.48 -1.79 4.92
N ARG A 93 -25.85 -2.40 3.90
CA ARG A 93 -25.30 -3.76 3.98
C ARG A 93 -23.77 -3.69 3.95
N VAL A 94 -23.13 -4.65 4.60
CA VAL A 94 -21.70 -4.90 4.48
C VAL A 94 -21.53 -6.11 3.59
N ILE A 95 -20.88 -5.93 2.44
CA ILE A 95 -20.54 -7.02 1.53
C ILE A 95 -19.15 -7.54 1.91
N THR A 96 -19.00 -8.86 1.97
CA THR A 96 -17.76 -9.54 2.37
C THR A 96 -17.34 -10.55 1.31
N HIS A 97 -16.05 -10.60 1.02
CA HIS A 97 -15.43 -11.62 0.18
C HIS A 97 -14.15 -12.15 0.83
N GLU A 98 -13.96 -13.46 0.82
CA GLU A 98 -12.70 -14.07 1.21
C GLU A 98 -11.88 -14.43 -0.02
N LYS A 99 -10.58 -14.16 0.04
CA LYS A 99 -9.65 -14.48 -1.04
C LYS A 99 -8.39 -15.10 -0.46
N LEU A 100 -7.97 -16.19 -1.07
CA LEU A 100 -6.64 -16.74 -0.87
C LEU A 100 -5.64 -15.85 -1.59
N VAL A 101 -4.60 -15.49 -0.88
CA VAL A 101 -3.54 -14.59 -1.33
C VAL A 101 -2.23 -15.37 -1.30
N ASN A 102 -1.62 -15.48 -2.47
CA ASN A 102 -0.32 -16.09 -2.66
C ASN A 102 0.75 -15.00 -2.75
N LEU A 103 1.99 -15.39 -2.47
CA LEU A 103 3.13 -14.53 -2.70
C LEU A 103 3.88 -14.96 -3.96
N ASP A 104 4.32 -13.96 -4.70
CA ASP A 104 5.21 -14.13 -5.83
C ASP A 104 6.31 -13.07 -5.82
N LYS A 105 7.25 -13.23 -6.74
CA LYS A 105 8.37 -12.35 -6.96
C LYS A 105 8.31 -11.84 -8.39
N LYS A 106 8.23 -10.52 -8.53
CA LYS A 106 8.16 -9.82 -9.82
C LYS A 106 9.22 -10.29 -10.81
N ASP A 107 10.46 -10.32 -10.36
CA ASP A 107 11.62 -10.72 -11.17
C ASP A 107 12.82 -11.07 -10.29
N LYS A 108 13.92 -11.50 -10.93
CA LYS A 108 15.15 -11.90 -10.24
C LYS A 108 15.92 -10.76 -9.58
N ALA A 109 15.58 -9.49 -9.84
CA ALA A 109 16.21 -8.35 -9.19
C ALA A 109 15.76 -8.20 -7.73
N TYR A 110 14.61 -8.77 -7.36
CA TYR A 110 14.12 -8.73 -5.99
C TYR A 110 14.66 -9.91 -5.16
N PRO A 111 15.35 -9.68 -4.03
CA PRO A 111 15.85 -10.76 -3.19
C PRO A 111 14.72 -11.54 -2.50
N ARG A 112 13.60 -10.88 -2.22
CA ARG A 112 12.43 -11.41 -1.49
C ARG A 112 11.17 -11.27 -2.31
N ASP A 113 10.11 -11.96 -1.89
CA ASP A 113 8.80 -11.85 -2.52
C ASP A 113 8.27 -10.44 -2.30
N ASN A 114 7.75 -9.85 -3.37
CA ASN A 114 7.29 -8.47 -3.39
C ASN A 114 5.96 -8.33 -4.12
N GLU A 115 5.29 -9.43 -4.48
CA GLU A 115 3.99 -9.42 -5.15
C GLU A 115 2.97 -10.27 -4.38
N PHE A 116 1.75 -9.76 -4.36
CA PHE A 116 0.57 -10.45 -3.84
C PHE A 116 -0.29 -10.87 -5.03
N SER A 117 -0.49 -12.17 -5.20
CA SER A 117 -1.28 -12.74 -6.29
C SER A 117 -2.62 -13.22 -5.77
N ILE A 118 -3.70 -12.69 -6.35
CA ILE A 118 -5.08 -12.95 -5.93
C ILE A 118 -5.87 -13.50 -7.11
N ASN A 119 -6.55 -14.63 -6.92
CA ASN A 119 -7.51 -15.12 -7.91
C ASN A 119 -8.85 -14.38 -7.74
N LEU A 120 -9.17 -13.50 -8.69
CA LEU A 120 -10.39 -12.70 -8.66
C LEU A 120 -11.63 -13.51 -8.99
N ASN A 121 -11.50 -14.61 -9.75
CA ASN A 121 -12.62 -15.47 -10.06
C ASN A 121 -12.99 -16.35 -8.84
N SER A 122 -14.29 -16.57 -8.65
CA SER A 122 -14.82 -17.49 -7.65
C SER A 122 -15.08 -18.88 -8.23
N GLU A 123 -15.38 -18.96 -9.54
CA GLU A 123 -15.66 -20.20 -10.28
C GLU A 123 -15.14 -20.05 -11.72
N GLY A 124 -14.55 -21.12 -12.29
CA GLY A 124 -14.04 -21.15 -13.66
C GLY A 124 -12.53 -20.89 -13.80
N GLU A 125 -12.10 -20.42 -14.97
CA GLU A 125 -10.68 -20.15 -15.28
C GLU A 125 -10.07 -19.15 -14.29
N GLU A 126 -8.81 -19.35 -13.89
CA GLU A 126 -8.15 -18.49 -12.92
C GLU A 126 -7.91 -17.10 -13.49
N LYS A 127 -8.48 -16.08 -12.85
CA LYS A 127 -8.18 -14.68 -13.17
C LYS A 127 -7.25 -14.14 -12.10
N LEU A 128 -5.96 -14.40 -12.28
CA LEU A 128 -4.91 -13.93 -11.40
C LEU A 128 -4.71 -12.42 -11.58
N GLN A 129 -4.65 -11.72 -10.46
CA GLN A 129 -4.28 -10.33 -10.39
C GLN A 129 -3.12 -10.18 -9.42
N ASP A 130 -2.02 -9.64 -9.93
CA ASP A 130 -0.83 -9.36 -9.15
C ASP A 130 -0.82 -7.91 -8.67
N PHE A 131 -0.44 -7.75 -7.41
CA PHE A 131 -0.24 -6.49 -6.73
C PHE A 131 1.20 -6.45 -6.19
N GLN A 132 2.06 -5.69 -6.86
CA GLN A 132 3.41 -5.44 -6.41
C GLN A 132 3.40 -4.50 -5.20
N LEU A 133 3.98 -4.95 -4.09
CA LEU A 133 4.27 -4.12 -2.94
C LEU A 133 5.45 -3.19 -3.28
N ILE A 134 5.18 -1.89 -3.36
CA ILE A 134 6.21 -0.87 -3.64
C ILE A 134 6.81 -0.34 -2.35
N TYR A 135 5.96 -0.14 -1.34
CA TYR A 135 6.36 0.43 -0.07
C TYR A 135 5.51 -0.13 1.06
N THR A 136 6.12 -0.33 2.22
CA THR A 136 5.40 -0.53 3.47
C THR A 136 6.26 -0.10 4.65
N ASP A 137 5.62 0.38 5.70
CA ASP A 137 6.26 0.56 7.01
C ASP A 137 6.00 -0.63 7.95
N TYR A 138 5.41 -1.72 7.43
CA TYR A 138 4.98 -2.96 8.12
C TYR A 138 3.97 -2.79 9.25
N SER A 139 3.65 -1.55 9.62
CA SER A 139 2.92 -1.23 10.84
C SER A 139 1.64 -0.48 10.57
N HIS A 140 1.62 0.43 9.59
CA HIS A 140 0.50 1.32 9.36
C HIS A 140 0.02 1.37 7.92
N CYS A 141 0.93 1.33 6.94
CA CYS A 141 0.58 1.56 5.55
C CYS A 141 1.37 0.66 4.60
N ALA A 142 0.71 0.30 3.51
CA ALA A 142 1.29 -0.38 2.38
C ALA A 142 0.80 0.29 1.08
N LEU A 143 1.74 0.51 0.16
CA LEU A 143 1.49 1.02 -1.18
C LEU A 143 1.72 -0.10 -2.17
N PHE A 144 0.68 -0.41 -2.93
CA PHE A 144 0.69 -1.42 -3.97
C PHE A 144 0.61 -0.78 -5.35
N TRP A 145 1.30 -1.40 -6.30
CA TRP A 145 1.13 -1.21 -7.73
C TRP A 145 0.41 -2.44 -8.28
N SER A 146 -0.61 -2.26 -9.12
CA SER A 146 -1.12 -3.35 -9.95
C SER A 146 -1.10 -2.97 -11.43
N TRP A 147 -0.76 -3.93 -12.26
CA TRP A 147 -0.95 -3.86 -13.71
C TRP A 147 -2.26 -4.58 -13.99
N ASN A 148 -3.30 -3.84 -14.38
CA ASN A 148 -4.52 -4.46 -14.86
C ASN A 148 -4.40 -4.62 -16.39
N LEU A 149 -4.42 -5.88 -16.85
CA LEU A 149 -5.06 -6.25 -18.11
C LEU A 149 -6.52 -6.55 -17.76
N GLY A 150 -7.39 -5.53 -17.85
CA GLY A 150 -8.75 -5.66 -17.34
C GLY A 150 -9.70 -4.52 -17.65
N ALA A 151 -9.81 -4.12 -18.92
CA ALA A 151 -11.10 -3.71 -19.46
C ALA A 151 -11.60 -4.88 -20.32
N TYR A 152 -12.88 -5.20 -20.23
CA TYR A 152 -13.63 -6.18 -21.03
C TYR A 152 -12.88 -6.66 -22.29
N ALA A 153 -12.69 -7.98 -22.40
CA ALA A 153 -12.09 -8.63 -23.55
C ALA A 153 -12.90 -8.33 -24.82
N THR A 154 -12.54 -7.26 -25.51
CA THR A 154 -12.73 -6.99 -26.94
C THR A 154 -11.69 -5.94 -27.30
N ASP A 155 -10.57 -6.42 -27.84
CA ASP A 155 -9.65 -5.74 -28.76
C ASP A 155 -9.34 -4.26 -28.50
N LEU A 156 -8.33 -4.00 -27.66
CA LEU A 156 -7.24 -3.03 -27.87
C LEU A 156 -6.38 -2.96 -26.59
N TRP A 157 -5.10 -3.27 -26.73
CA TRP A 157 -4.10 -3.30 -25.65
C TRP A 157 -3.91 -1.93 -25.01
N TYR A 158 -4.73 -1.58 -24.03
CA TYR A 158 -4.39 -0.55 -23.05
C TYR A 158 -3.86 -1.24 -21.80
N SER A 159 -2.53 -1.22 -21.62
CA SER A 159 -1.92 -1.57 -20.34
C SER A 159 -2.41 -0.54 -19.31
N THR A 160 -3.25 -0.97 -18.37
CA THR A 160 -3.86 -0.08 -17.39
C THR A 160 -3.22 -0.28 -16.03
N THR A 161 -2.31 0.61 -15.63
CA THR A 161 -1.65 0.55 -14.31
C THR A 161 -2.39 1.38 -13.28
N ALA A 162 -2.48 0.89 -12.03
CA ALA A 162 -3.10 1.59 -10.90
C ALA A 162 -2.25 1.43 -9.63
N ALA A 163 -2.22 2.48 -8.81
CA ALA A 163 -1.60 2.49 -7.49
C ALA A 163 -2.67 2.53 -6.40
N TYR A 164 -2.44 1.78 -5.33
CA TYR A 164 -3.36 1.56 -4.21
C TYR A 164 -2.63 1.81 -2.89
N ALA A 165 -3.13 2.69 -2.03
CA ALA A 165 -2.61 2.81 -0.68
C ALA A 165 -3.62 2.23 0.32
N PHE A 166 -3.16 1.25 1.10
CA PHE A 166 -3.89 0.64 2.19
C PHE A 166 -3.26 1.05 3.52
N CYS A 167 -4.05 1.63 4.41
CA CYS A 167 -3.56 2.12 5.70
C CYS A 167 -4.48 1.71 6.85
N LEU A 168 -3.91 1.56 8.04
CA LEU A 168 -4.68 1.38 9.27
C LEU A 168 -5.52 2.62 9.57
N ALA A 169 -6.75 2.40 10.04
CA ALA A 169 -7.68 3.47 10.37
C ALA A 169 -7.12 4.45 11.43
N GLU A 170 -6.31 3.95 12.36
CA GLU A 170 -5.68 4.79 13.39
C GLU A 170 -4.60 5.72 12.80
N SER A 171 -3.85 5.24 11.80
CA SER A 171 -2.85 6.05 11.08
C SER A 171 -3.51 7.21 10.34
N LEU A 172 -4.68 6.97 9.74
CA LEU A 172 -5.46 8.02 9.08
C LEU A 172 -5.89 9.12 10.04
N ARG A 173 -6.35 8.77 11.25
CA ARG A 173 -6.72 9.78 12.26
C ARG A 173 -5.55 10.67 12.65
N ARG A 174 -4.31 10.16 12.64
CA ARG A 174 -3.12 10.96 12.96
C ARG A 174 -2.74 11.86 11.79
N SER A 175 -2.77 11.38 10.55
CA SER A 175 -2.50 12.19 9.35
C SER A 175 -3.54 13.31 9.16
N PHE A 176 -4.83 13.04 9.36
CA PHE A 176 -5.88 14.06 9.26
C PHE A 176 -5.92 15.05 10.44
N LYS A 177 -5.29 14.72 11.59
CA LYS A 177 -5.14 15.68 12.70
C LYS A 177 -4.12 16.78 12.39
N VAL A 178 -3.23 16.57 11.42
CA VAL A 178 -2.25 17.56 10.98
C VAL A 178 -2.88 18.62 10.06
N ASP A 179 -4.04 18.34 9.46
CA ASP A 179 -4.74 19.22 8.49
C ASP A 179 -5.98 19.94 9.04
N ALA A 180 -6.18 19.95 10.36
CA ALA A 180 -7.30 20.65 11.01
C ALA A 180 -6.92 22.05 11.56
N ARG A 181 -5.81 22.63 11.09
CA ARG A 181 -5.44 24.04 11.31
C ARG A 181 -4.93 24.66 10.01
N VAL A 182 -5.84 25.01 9.12
CA VAL A 182 -5.69 26.12 8.18
C VAL A 182 -6.99 26.91 8.18
#